data_AF-A0A0D6AEN2-F1
#
_entry.id   AF-A0A0D6AEN2-F1
#
_cell.length_a   1.000
_cell.length_b   1.000
_cell.length_c   1.000
_cell.angle_alpha   90.00
_cell.angle_beta   90.00
_cell.angle_gamma   90.00
#
_symmetry.space_group_name_H-M   'P 1'
#
loop_
_entity.id
_entity.type
_entity.pdbx_description
1 polymer ?
#
loop_
_entity_poly.entity_id
_entity_poly.type
_entity_poly.pdbx_seq_one_letter_code
_entity_poly.pdbx_strand_id
1 'polypeptide(L)' 'MKKYFQAVEAYASAPSDEQLQTVNTAMSMAYSKIDKAVKTGVYHKNNAARKKSRLARALKTLVPQAS' A
#
# COMPACT_ATOMS: atom_id res chain seq x y z
N MET A 1 -7.07 -5.18 3.62
CA MET A 1 -6.14 -4.78 2.53
C MET A 1 -6.81 -4.68 1.17
N LYS A 2 -8.00 -5.27 0.96
CA LYS A 2 -8.77 -5.20 -0.30
C LYS A 2 -8.91 -3.77 -0.88
N LYS A 3 -9.25 -2.77 -0.05
CA LYS A 3 -9.38 -1.37 -0.47
C LYS A 3 -8.12 -0.79 -1.14
N TYR A 4 -6.93 -1.18 -0.68
CA TYR A 4 -5.68 -0.72 -1.31
C TYR A 4 -5.50 -1.33 -2.70
N PHE A 5 -5.69 -2.63 -2.84
CA PHE A 5 -5.56 -3.29 -4.15
C PHE A 5 -6.61 -2.79 -5.15
N GLN A 6 -7.83 -2.52 -4.71
CA GLN A 6 -8.86 -1.88 -5.55
C GLN A 6 -8.45 -0.48 -6.01
N ALA A 7 -7.86 0.34 -5.13
CA ALA A 7 -7.36 1.65 -5.51
C ALA A 7 -6.19 1.56 -6.51
N VAL A 8 -5.30 0.58 -6.32
CA VAL A 8 -4.18 0.31 -7.23
C VAL A 8 -4.66 -0.18 -8.60
N GLU A 9 -5.68 -1.04 -8.65
CA GLU A 9 -6.32 -1.50 -9.89
C GLU A 9 -7.04 -0.36 -10.62
N ALA A 10 -7.73 0.51 -9.88
CA ALA A 10 -8.36 1.70 -10.45
C ALA A 10 -7.28 2.60 -11.08
N TYR A 11 -6.21 2.89 -10.35
CA TYR A 11 -5.08 3.68 -10.83
C TYR A 11 -4.39 3.07 -12.06
N ALA A 12 -4.23 1.74 -12.08
CA ALA A 12 -3.67 1.04 -13.24
C ALA A 12 -4.57 1.16 -14.48
N SER A 13 -5.90 1.25 -14.29
CA SER A 13 -6.88 1.34 -15.38
C SER A 13 -7.02 2.77 -15.92
N ALA A 14 -6.92 3.78 -15.06
CA ALA A 14 -7.09 5.18 -15.43
C ALA A 14 -6.17 6.11 -14.62
N PRO A 15 -4.86 6.18 -14.94
CA PRO A 15 -3.90 6.95 -14.16
C PRO A 15 -4.30 8.43 -14.06
N SER A 16 -4.59 8.90 -12.85
CA SER A 16 -4.88 10.31 -12.55
C SER A 16 -4.36 10.70 -11.17
N ASP A 17 -4.18 12.01 -10.94
CA ASP A 17 -3.69 12.53 -9.66
C ASP A 17 -4.64 12.23 -8.50
N GLU A 18 -5.96 12.29 -8.75
CA GLU A 18 -6.99 11.93 -7.76
C GLU A 18 -6.90 10.45 -7.36
N GLN A 19 -6.67 9.57 -8.33
CA GLN A 19 -6.53 8.15 -8.07
C GLN A 19 -5.19 7.84 -7.37
N LEU A 20 -4.11 8.54 -7.75
CA LEU A 20 -2.84 8.45 -7.05
C LEU A 20 -2.98 8.88 -5.58
N GLN A 21 -3.71 9.96 -5.32
CA GLN A 21 -4.02 10.42 -3.96
C GLN A 21 -4.85 9.39 -3.18
N THR A 22 -5.80 8.74 -3.85
CA THR A 22 -6.61 7.65 -3.27
C THR A 22 -5.73 6.45 -2.90
N VAL A 23 -4.80 6.07 -3.78
CA VAL A 23 -3.83 4.99 -3.53
C VAL A 23 -2.92 5.34 -2.35
N ASN A 24 -2.37 6.57 -2.31
CA ASN A 24 -1.53 7.05 -1.21
C ASN A 24 -2.28 7.04 0.14
N THR A 25 -3.54 7.47 0.13
CA THR A 25 -4.40 7.42 1.34
C THR A 25 -4.62 5.98 1.78
N ALA A 26 -5.00 5.08 0.86
CA ALA A 26 -5.21 3.67 1.16
C ALA A 26 -3.92 2.98 1.65
N MET A 27 -2.77 3.38 1.12
CA MET A 27 -1.44 2.91 1.52
C MET A 27 -1.14 3.28 2.98
N SER A 28 -1.31 4.56 3.33
CA SER A 28 -1.10 5.06 4.71
C SER A 28 -2.01 4.36 5.71
N MET A 29 -3.28 4.12 5.35
CA MET A 29 -4.20 3.35 6.18
C MET A 29 -3.77 1.88 6.34
N ALA A 30 -3.27 1.26 5.26
CA ALA A 30 -2.78 -0.12 5.31
C ALA A 30 -1.54 -0.25 6.22
N TYR A 31 -0.60 0.69 6.11
CA TYR A 31 0.59 0.75 6.97
C TYR A 31 0.21 0.94 8.43
N SER A 32 -0.68 1.88 8.73
CA SER A 32 -1.18 2.13 10.07
C SER A 32 -1.81 0.87 10.69
N LYS A 33 -2.57 0.09 9.92
CA LYS A 33 -3.16 -1.18 10.38
C LYS A 33 -2.09 -2.24 10.64
N ILE A 34 -1.08 -2.34 9.78
CA ILE A 34 0.04 -3.27 9.98
C ILE A 34 0.80 -2.90 11.26
N ASP A 35 1.11 -1.63 11.47
CA ASP A 35 1.88 -1.18 12.62
C ASP A 35 1.12 -1.34 13.93
N LYS A 36 -0.19 -1.07 13.92
CA LYS A 36 -1.06 -1.39 15.05
C LYS A 36 -1.04 -2.88 15.37
N ALA A 37 -1.08 -3.75 14.37
CA ALA A 37 -1.00 -5.20 14.56
C ALA A 37 0.39 -5.66 15.06
N VAL A 38 1.47 -4.96 14.72
CA VAL A 38 2.79 -5.20 15.33
C VAL A 38 2.77 -4.78 16.80
N LYS A 39 2.23 -3.60 17.10
CA LYS A 39 2.15 -3.07 18.47
C LYS A 39 1.33 -3.98 19.39
N THR A 40 0.24 -4.58 18.89
CA THR A 40 -0.59 -5.52 19.65
C THR A 40 -0.06 -6.97 19.63
N GLY A 41 1.13 -7.21 19.05
CA GLY A 41 1.75 -8.54 19.00
C GLY A 41 1.13 -9.52 18.00
N VAL A 42 0.13 -9.11 17.22
CA VAL A 42 -0.52 -9.95 16.19
C VAL A 42 0.46 -10.27 15.05
N TYR A 43 1.35 -9.34 14.69
CA TYR A 43 2.38 -9.56 13.69
C TYR A 43 3.79 -9.40 14.25
N HIS A 44 4.67 -10.35 13.91
CA HIS A 44 6.10 -10.16 14.06
C HIS A 44 6.60 -9.05 13.11
N LYS A 45 7.64 -8.31 13.52
CA LYS A 45 8.25 -7.20 12.76
C LYS A 45 8.59 -7.58 11.32
N ASN A 46 9.13 -8.79 11.11
CA ASN A 46 9.46 -9.28 9.77
C ASN A 46 8.22 -9.57 8.92
N ASN A 47 7.12 -10.04 9.52
CA ASN A 47 5.87 -10.25 8.79
C ASN A 47 5.27 -8.91 8.35
N ALA A 48 5.28 -7.93 9.24
CA ALA A 48 4.89 -6.56 8.91
C ALA A 48 5.76 -5.95 7.80
N ALA A 49 7.09 -6.08 7.89
CA ALA A 49 8.01 -5.60 6.86
C ALA A 49 7.74 -6.25 5.49
N ARG A 50 7.55 -7.59 5.45
CA ARG A 50 7.17 -8.30 4.21
C ARG A 50 5.86 -7.80 3.63
N LYS A 51 4.84 -7.56 4.47
CA LYS A 51 3.54 -7.03 4.02
C LYS A 51 3.69 -5.61 3.46
N LYS A 52 4.42 -4.73 4.13
CA LYS A 52 4.68 -3.35 3.66
C LYS A 52 5.44 -3.35 2.34
N SER A 53 6.50 -4.14 2.24
CA SER A 53 7.28 -4.31 1.01
C SER A 53 6.42 -4.77 -0.17
N ARG A 54 5.50 -5.73 0.06
CA ARG A 54 4.56 -6.18 -0.97
C ARG A 54 3.66 -5.05 -1.48
N LEU A 55 3.14 -4.21 -0.60
CA LEU A 55 2.32 -3.06 -0.98
C LEU A 55 3.16 -2.05 -1.79
N ALA A 56 4.35 -1.70 -1.32
CA ALA A 56 5.23 -0.76 -2.01
C ALA A 56 5.60 -1.24 -3.41
N ARG A 57 5.89 -2.55 -3.56
CA ARG A 57 6.20 -3.15 -4.86
C ARG A 57 5.03 -3.07 -5.84
N ALA A 58 3.81 -3.28 -5.37
CA ALA A 58 2.60 -3.21 -6.21
C ALA A 58 2.37 -1.81 -6.80
N LEU A 59 2.69 -0.76 -6.04
CA LEU A 59 2.62 0.61 -6.56
C LEU A 59 3.78 0.92 -7.50
N LYS A 60 5.01 0.50 -7.13
CA LYS A 60 6.23 0.78 -7.90
C LYS A 60 6.19 0.19 -9.31
N THR A 61 5.49 -0.92 -9.52
CA THR A 61 5.31 -1.49 -10.87
C THR A 61 4.45 -0.62 -11.78
N LEU A 62 3.60 0.24 -11.22
CA LEU A 62 2.67 1.11 -11.97
C LEU A 62 3.17 2.55 -12.08
N VAL A 63 3.88 3.02 -11.05
CA VAL A 63 4.54 4.32 -11.04
C VAL A 63 6.05 4.07 -11.07
N PRO A 64 6.68 4.12 -12.25
CA PRO A 64 8.13 4.17 -12.33
C PRO A 64 8.55 5.49 -11.66
N GLN A 65 9.04 5.42 -10.42
CA GLN A 65 9.69 6.57 -9.81
C GLN A 65 10.91 6.91 -10.67
N ALA A 66 10.96 8.13 -11.19
CA ALA A 66 12.16 8.68 -11.81
C ALA A 66 13.30 8.61 -10.80
N SER A 67 14.41 8.00 -11.22
CA SER A 67 15.68 7.90 -10.49
C SER A 67 16.39 9.23 -10.42
#